data_AF-A0A131Z1A0-F1
#
_entry.id   AF-A0A131Z1A0-F1
#
_cell.length_a   1.000
_cell.length_b   1.000
_cell.length_c   1.000
_cell.angle_alpha   90.00
_cell.angle_beta   90.00
_cell.angle_gamma   90.00
#
_symmetry.space_group_name_H-M   'P 1'
#
loop_
_entity.id
_entity.type
_entity.pdbx_description
1 polymer ?
#
loop_
_entity_poly.entity_id
_entity_poly.type
_entity_poly.pdbx_seq_one_letter_code
_entity_poly.pdbx_strand_id
1 'polypeptide(L)'
;MNHPIILLLFGVTLCACDDVTMNSRLNRLWVNEERLGEFQDAWKAITQTFEQTYYLVNATYDTNDVWGENFRCVRMKTRVIDRLKEVANVDSFYNNKQRMRMFRPWQDQQLGPLQMFNYTNVSNGIKYETVDNCIEVAVVFTDGDTCHVVYVPNVSNKQSNETIDGYQLWVHENHRQKHTVPCTFIFNVFTQSRNIYEIYNADQCWY
;
A
#
# COMPACT_ATOMS: atom_id res chain seq x y z
N MET A 1 -30.72 -3.08 46.81
CA MET A 1 -29.81 -4.00 46.10
C MET A 1 -29.14 -3.19 45.00
N ASN A 2 -27.90 -2.78 45.21
CA ASN A 2 -27.13 -1.98 44.25
C ASN A 2 -26.39 -2.94 43.31
N HIS A 3 -26.63 -2.84 42.00
CA HIS A 3 -25.81 -3.51 41.00
C HIS A 3 -24.57 -2.65 40.69
N PRO A 4 -23.35 -3.21 40.74
CA PRO A 4 -22.18 -2.53 40.22
C PRO A 4 -22.20 -2.63 38.68
N ILE A 5 -22.19 -1.47 38.02
CA ILE A 5 -21.92 -1.36 36.59
C ILE A 5 -20.41 -1.51 36.42
N ILE A 6 -19.96 -2.64 35.87
CA ILE A 6 -18.57 -2.86 35.46
C ILE A 6 -18.40 -2.20 34.10
N LEU A 7 -17.73 -1.05 34.06
CA LEU A 7 -17.23 -0.44 32.83
C LEU A 7 -16.01 -1.23 32.36
N LEU A 8 -16.22 -2.17 31.44
CA LEU A 8 -15.15 -2.79 30.66
C LEU A 8 -14.61 -1.75 29.67
N LEU A 9 -13.52 -1.09 30.06
CA LEU A 9 -12.65 -0.36 29.13
C LEU A 9 -11.99 -1.39 28.21
N PHE A 10 -12.57 -1.59 27.02
CA PHE A 10 -11.86 -2.22 25.91
C PHE A 10 -10.75 -1.27 25.47
N GLY A 11 -9.53 -1.48 26.00
CA GLY A 11 -8.33 -0.85 25.46
C GLY A 11 -8.16 -1.32 24.03
N VAL A 12 -8.25 -0.38 23.08
CA VAL A 12 -7.84 -0.64 21.70
C VAL A 12 -6.32 -0.76 21.74
N THR A 13 -5.82 -1.97 21.57
CA THR A 13 -4.38 -2.24 21.42
C THR A 13 -3.92 -1.56 20.14
N LEU A 14 -3.29 -0.39 20.26
CA LEU A 14 -2.54 0.23 19.17
C LEU A 14 -1.29 -0.62 18.95
N CYS A 15 -1.23 -1.36 17.83
CA CYS A 15 -0.02 -2.06 17.44
C CYS A 15 1.09 -1.04 17.15
N ALA A 16 2.24 -1.19 17.82
CA ALA A 16 3.46 -0.47 17.48
C ALA A 16 4.07 -1.13 16.24
N CYS A 17 4.43 -0.33 15.23
CA CYS A 17 5.15 -0.83 14.06
C CYS A 17 6.64 -0.85 14.44
N ASP A 18 7.30 -2.00 14.33
CA ASP A 18 8.72 -2.14 14.68
C ASP A 18 9.61 -1.38 13.68
N ASP A 19 10.54 -0.59 14.21
CA ASP A 19 11.46 0.26 13.45
C ASP A 19 12.61 -0.61 12.88
N VAL A 20 12.43 -1.15 11.67
CA VAL A 20 13.39 -2.07 11.05
C VAL A 20 14.53 -1.31 10.35
N THR A 21 15.74 -1.49 10.88
CA THR A 21 17.09 -1.17 10.36
C THR A 21 17.16 -0.54 8.95
N MET A 22 17.29 0.78 8.92
CA MET A 22 17.22 1.67 7.75
C MET A 22 18.49 1.75 6.86
N ASN A 23 19.67 1.32 7.35
CA ASN A 23 20.95 1.74 6.75
C ASN A 23 21.24 1.24 5.32
N SER A 24 20.79 0.05 4.91
CA SER A 24 20.99 -0.42 3.52
C SER A 24 19.98 0.18 2.54
N ARG A 25 18.87 0.74 3.05
CA ARG A 25 17.75 1.27 2.25
C ARG A 25 17.91 2.75 1.90
N LEU A 26 18.71 3.49 2.67
CA LEU A 26 19.03 4.90 2.41
C LEU A 26 19.80 5.12 1.09
N ASN A 27 20.54 4.13 0.60
CA ASN A 27 21.37 4.25 -0.61
C ASN A 27 20.61 4.00 -1.92
N ARG A 28 19.27 3.94 -1.90
CA ARG A 28 18.47 3.78 -3.13
C ARG A 28 18.39 5.10 -3.88
N LEU A 29 18.54 5.05 -5.22
CA LEU A 29 18.55 6.25 -6.08
C LEU A 29 17.30 7.12 -5.93
N TRP A 30 16.14 6.52 -5.66
CA TRP A 30 14.88 7.24 -5.48
C TRP A 30 14.70 7.81 -4.07
N VAL A 31 15.54 7.46 -3.10
CA VAL A 31 15.52 8.04 -1.75
C VAL A 31 16.33 9.34 -1.80
N ASN A 32 15.70 10.41 -2.23
CA ASN A 32 16.30 11.74 -2.36
C ASN A 32 15.23 12.83 -2.24
N GLU A 33 15.00 13.31 -1.01
CA GLU A 33 13.96 14.31 -0.72
C GLU A 33 14.15 15.60 -1.51
N GLU A 34 15.39 16.10 -1.59
CA GLU A 34 15.70 17.37 -2.26
C GLU A 34 15.34 17.35 -3.76
N ARG A 35 15.59 16.22 -4.43
CA ARG A 35 15.38 16.11 -5.89
C ARG A 35 14.05 15.50 -6.29
N LEU A 36 13.49 14.63 -5.45
CA LEU A 36 12.34 13.79 -5.80
C LEU A 36 11.15 13.98 -4.87
N GLY A 37 11.29 14.73 -3.77
CA GLY A 37 10.24 14.90 -2.76
C GLY A 37 8.89 15.37 -3.34
N GLU A 38 8.90 16.24 -4.35
CA GLU A 38 7.67 16.71 -5.01
C GLU A 38 6.84 15.59 -5.69
N PHE A 39 7.49 14.48 -6.04
CA PHE A 39 6.88 13.29 -6.65
C PHE A 39 6.64 12.17 -5.63
N GLN A 40 6.84 12.45 -4.34
CA GLN A 40 6.83 11.43 -3.29
C GLN A 40 5.90 11.78 -2.14
N ASP A 41 5.03 12.78 -2.29
CA ASP A 41 4.03 13.12 -1.29
C ASP A 41 3.01 11.97 -1.15
N ALA A 42 3.05 11.29 -0.01
CA ALA A 42 2.16 10.19 0.32
C ALA A 42 0.72 10.63 0.52
N TRP A 43 0.49 11.82 1.10
CA TRP A 43 -0.86 12.32 1.27
C TRP A 43 -1.51 12.69 -0.06
N LYS A 44 -0.71 13.22 -0.99
CA LYS A 44 -1.10 13.38 -2.39
C LYS A 44 -1.47 12.03 -3.03
N ALA A 45 -0.64 11.01 -2.85
CA ALA A 45 -0.90 9.66 -3.34
C ALA A 45 -2.17 9.01 -2.73
N ILE A 46 -2.50 9.32 -1.47
CA ILE A 46 -3.69 8.80 -0.77
C ILE A 46 -4.98 9.57 -1.13
N THR A 47 -4.92 10.90 -1.26
CA THR A 47 -6.15 11.73 -1.24
C THR A 47 -6.63 12.22 -2.58
N GLN A 48 -5.74 12.37 -3.56
CA GLN A 48 -6.19 12.70 -4.91
C GLN A 48 -6.99 11.56 -5.55
N THR A 49 -7.04 10.40 -4.87
CA THR A 49 -7.83 9.21 -5.20
C THR A 49 -9.21 9.17 -4.52
N PHE A 50 -9.67 10.24 -3.88
CA PHE A 50 -10.98 10.23 -3.20
C PHE A 50 -12.11 9.90 -4.20
N GLU A 51 -12.99 8.98 -3.81
CA GLU A 51 -14.05 8.37 -4.65
C GLU A 51 -13.57 7.49 -5.82
N GLN A 52 -12.26 7.41 -6.05
CA GLN A 52 -11.66 6.66 -7.14
C GLN A 52 -11.24 5.25 -6.72
N THR A 53 -11.15 4.35 -7.70
CA THR A 53 -10.62 3.00 -7.51
C THR A 53 -9.22 2.89 -8.10
N TYR A 54 -8.27 2.39 -7.30
CA TYR A 54 -6.92 2.08 -7.74
C TYR A 54 -6.70 0.58 -7.77
N TYR A 55 -5.98 0.13 -8.79
CA TYR A 55 -5.71 -1.27 -9.07
C TYR A 55 -4.22 -1.52 -8.95
N LEU A 56 -3.84 -2.54 -8.20
CA LEU A 56 -2.48 -3.04 -8.20
C LEU A 56 -2.30 -3.87 -9.47
N VAL A 57 -1.68 -3.28 -10.50
CA VAL A 57 -1.51 -3.94 -11.80
C VAL A 57 -0.31 -4.87 -11.79
N ASN A 58 0.80 -4.44 -11.19
CA ASN A 58 2.03 -5.22 -11.12
C ASN A 58 2.68 -5.13 -9.73
N ALA A 59 3.32 -6.22 -9.33
CA ALA A 59 4.16 -6.25 -8.15
C ALA A 59 5.37 -7.16 -8.37
N THR A 60 6.44 -6.98 -7.58
CA THR A 60 7.61 -7.88 -7.61
C THR A 60 7.51 -9.07 -6.65
N TYR A 61 6.31 -9.31 -6.16
CA TYR A 61 5.96 -10.39 -5.24
C TYR A 61 4.45 -10.61 -5.34
N ASP A 62 3.98 -11.80 -4.97
CA ASP A 62 2.55 -12.13 -4.95
C ASP A 62 2.09 -12.86 -3.68
N THR A 63 2.89 -12.77 -2.62
CA THR A 63 2.56 -13.23 -1.26
C THR A 63 2.92 -12.14 -0.25
N ASN A 64 2.02 -11.85 0.70
CA ASN A 64 2.29 -11.00 1.86
C ASN A 64 1.32 -11.31 3.02
N ASP A 65 1.49 -10.62 4.14
CA ASP A 65 0.66 -10.84 5.34
C ASP A 65 -0.75 -10.22 5.26
N VAL A 66 -0.98 -9.27 4.34
CA VAL A 66 -2.29 -8.60 4.19
C VAL A 66 -3.22 -9.37 3.25
N TRP A 67 -2.76 -9.74 2.05
CA TRP A 67 -3.57 -10.40 1.03
C TRP A 67 -3.30 -11.90 0.91
N GLY A 68 -2.28 -12.44 1.58
CA GLY A 68 -1.97 -13.87 1.60
C GLY A 68 -1.25 -14.37 0.34
N GLU A 69 -1.19 -15.70 0.19
CA GLU A 69 -0.48 -16.35 -0.93
C GLU A 69 -1.20 -16.23 -2.26
N ASN A 70 -0.42 -15.98 -3.32
CA ASN A 70 -0.88 -15.83 -4.71
C ASN A 70 -2.03 -14.80 -4.82
N PHE A 71 -1.87 -13.65 -4.18
CA PHE A 71 -2.90 -12.62 -4.25
C PHE A 71 -3.04 -12.09 -5.68
N ARG A 72 -4.28 -11.83 -6.11
CA ARG A 72 -4.66 -11.33 -7.43
C ARG A 72 -5.85 -10.40 -7.30
N CYS A 73 -6.14 -9.67 -8.36
CA CYS A 73 -7.30 -8.78 -8.47
C CYS A 73 -7.38 -7.74 -7.34
N VAL A 74 -6.22 -7.29 -6.85
CA VAL A 74 -6.13 -6.33 -5.76
C VAL A 74 -6.58 -4.96 -6.27
N ARG A 75 -7.60 -4.39 -5.64
CA ARG A 75 -7.99 -2.99 -5.81
C ARG A 75 -8.38 -2.36 -4.48
N MET A 76 -8.24 -1.04 -4.42
CA MET A 76 -8.63 -0.24 -3.27
C MET A 76 -9.55 0.89 -3.72
N LYS A 77 -10.57 1.15 -2.91
CA LYS A 77 -11.46 2.29 -3.09
C LYS A 77 -11.52 3.08 -1.80
N THR A 78 -11.23 4.37 -1.86
CA THR A 78 -11.35 5.23 -0.69
C THR A 78 -12.82 5.45 -0.35
N ARG A 79 -13.17 5.21 0.91
CA ARG A 79 -14.54 5.31 1.45
C ARG A 79 -14.77 6.63 2.17
N VAL A 80 -13.83 7.02 3.03
CA VAL A 80 -13.90 8.28 3.81
C VAL A 80 -12.51 8.86 3.95
N ILE A 81 -12.38 10.19 3.83
CA ILE A 81 -11.15 10.92 4.17
C ILE A 81 -11.44 11.87 5.35
N ASP A 82 -10.63 11.75 6.40
CA ASP A 82 -10.50 12.73 7.47
C ASP A 82 -9.25 13.58 7.20
N ARG A 83 -9.47 14.78 6.64
CA ARG A 83 -8.37 15.70 6.30
C ARG A 83 -7.70 16.33 7.51
N LEU A 84 -8.38 16.38 8.67
CA LEU A 84 -7.80 16.95 9.89
C LEU A 84 -6.81 15.99 10.54
N LYS A 85 -7.07 14.68 10.42
CA LYS A 85 -6.20 13.62 10.94
C LYS A 85 -5.25 13.05 9.90
N GLU A 86 -5.38 13.45 8.65
CA GLU A 86 -4.68 12.86 7.50
C GLU A 86 -4.87 11.33 7.41
N VAL A 87 -6.12 10.88 7.55
CA VAL A 87 -6.47 9.45 7.47
C VAL A 87 -7.50 9.20 6.38
N ALA A 88 -7.28 8.16 5.59
CA ALA A 88 -8.25 7.64 4.62
C ALA A 88 -8.68 6.22 5.01
N ASN A 89 -9.98 5.98 5.15
CA ASN A 89 -10.53 4.64 5.27
C ASN A 89 -10.74 4.07 3.87
N VAL A 90 -10.23 2.87 3.61
CA VAL A 90 -10.29 2.24 2.29
C VAL A 90 -10.98 0.87 2.35
N ASP A 91 -11.67 0.55 1.27
CA ASP A 91 -12.20 -0.79 1.01
C ASP A 91 -11.24 -1.51 0.05
N SER A 92 -10.63 -2.62 0.48
CA SER A 92 -9.79 -3.45 -0.38
C SER A 92 -10.50 -4.71 -0.85
N PHE A 93 -10.34 -5.03 -2.12
CA PHE A 93 -10.84 -6.25 -2.76
C PHE A 93 -9.65 -7.02 -3.31
N TYR A 94 -9.62 -8.34 -3.09
CA TYR A 94 -8.58 -9.22 -3.60
C TYR A 94 -9.07 -10.66 -3.67
N ASN A 95 -8.45 -11.44 -4.54
CA ASN A 95 -8.49 -12.90 -4.54
C ASN A 95 -7.13 -13.43 -4.05
N ASN A 96 -7.10 -14.62 -3.47
CA ASN A 96 -5.87 -15.32 -3.15
C ASN A 96 -6.10 -16.84 -3.22
N LYS A 97 -5.06 -17.63 -2.91
CA LYS A 97 -5.14 -19.10 -2.92
C LYS A 97 -6.24 -19.68 -2.03
N GLN A 98 -6.58 -19.04 -0.91
CA GLN A 98 -7.61 -19.48 0.03
C GLN A 98 -9.01 -18.92 -0.29
N ARG A 99 -9.06 -17.77 -0.96
CA ARG A 99 -10.27 -17.01 -1.29
C ARG A 99 -10.28 -16.73 -2.79
N MET A 100 -10.79 -17.69 -3.55
CA MET A 100 -10.81 -17.64 -5.02
C MET A 100 -11.92 -16.77 -5.60
N ARG A 101 -12.90 -16.32 -4.79
CA ARG A 101 -14.00 -15.45 -5.21
C ARG A 101 -14.19 -14.31 -4.23
N MET A 102 -14.35 -13.09 -4.75
CA MET A 102 -14.65 -11.90 -3.96
C MET A 102 -16.13 -11.85 -3.63
N PHE A 103 -16.48 -11.94 -2.35
CA PHE A 103 -17.87 -11.76 -1.91
C PHE A 103 -18.11 -10.40 -1.24
N ARG A 104 -17.10 -9.83 -0.57
CA ARG A 104 -17.17 -8.53 0.13
C ARG A 104 -15.80 -7.86 0.24
N PRO A 105 -15.72 -6.51 0.24
CA PRO A 105 -14.48 -5.81 0.55
C PRO A 105 -14.04 -6.06 1.99
N TRP A 106 -12.74 -5.93 2.23
CA TRP A 106 -12.18 -5.76 3.57
C TRP A 106 -12.17 -4.27 3.91
N GLN A 107 -12.93 -3.86 4.94
CA GLN A 107 -13.29 -2.45 5.19
C GLN A 107 -12.58 -1.80 6.38
N ASP A 108 -11.82 -2.58 7.16
CA ASP A 108 -11.12 -2.13 8.37
C ASP A 108 -9.68 -1.76 8.04
N GLN A 109 -9.52 -0.86 7.08
CA GLN A 109 -8.21 -0.47 6.56
C GLN A 109 -8.08 1.04 6.54
N GLN A 110 -7.00 1.53 7.15
CA GLN A 110 -6.69 2.94 7.26
C GLN A 110 -5.34 3.22 6.62
N LEU A 111 -5.30 4.30 5.82
CA LEU A 111 -4.10 4.84 5.23
C LEU A 111 -3.80 6.20 5.86
N GLY A 112 -2.56 6.42 6.27
CA GLY A 112 -2.08 7.72 6.72
C GLY A 112 -0.66 7.99 6.25
N PRO A 113 -0.24 9.26 6.10
CA PRO A 113 1.12 9.59 5.72
C PRO A 113 2.09 9.41 6.90
N LEU A 114 3.34 9.05 6.62
CA LEU A 114 4.47 9.10 7.56
C LEU A 114 5.76 9.49 6.83
N GLN A 115 6.82 9.78 7.58
CA GLN A 115 8.15 10.05 7.03
C GLN A 115 9.02 8.79 7.10
N MET A 116 9.49 8.32 5.96
CA MET A 116 10.42 7.19 5.85
C MET A 116 11.78 7.67 5.36
N PHE A 117 12.84 6.91 5.67
CA PHE A 117 14.19 7.15 5.13
C PHE A 117 14.78 8.52 5.46
N ASN A 118 14.52 9.04 6.68
CA ASN A 118 15.01 10.33 7.17
C ASN A 118 14.51 11.55 6.38
N TYR A 119 13.39 11.45 5.67
CA TYR A 119 12.72 12.61 5.09
C TYR A 119 12.23 13.53 6.22
N THR A 120 12.30 14.83 6.01
CA THR A 120 11.96 15.83 7.04
C THR A 120 10.89 16.83 6.61
N ASN A 121 10.70 17.00 5.30
CA ASN A 121 9.81 18.00 4.70
C ASN A 121 8.61 17.36 4.00
N VAL A 122 8.79 16.15 3.46
CA VAL A 122 7.75 15.41 2.73
C VAL A 122 7.46 14.10 3.45
N SER A 123 6.18 13.87 3.76
CA SER A 123 5.73 12.54 4.19
C SER A 123 5.70 11.62 2.98
N ASN A 124 6.76 10.82 2.81
CA ASN A 124 6.93 9.92 1.67
C ASN A 124 6.49 8.48 1.94
N GLY A 125 6.08 8.16 3.16
CA GLY A 125 5.57 6.86 3.54
C GLY A 125 4.05 6.86 3.68
N ILE A 126 3.45 5.71 3.44
CA ILE A 126 2.06 5.40 3.72
C ILE A 126 2.03 4.32 4.79
N LYS A 127 1.39 4.62 5.91
CA LYS A 127 1.05 3.66 6.95
C LYS A 127 -0.24 2.98 6.55
N TYR A 128 -0.20 1.67 6.44
CA TYR A 128 -1.34 0.82 6.17
C TYR A 128 -1.70 0.07 7.44
N GLU A 129 -2.83 0.41 8.05
CA GLU A 129 -3.29 -0.21 9.28
C GLU A 129 -4.54 -1.05 9.01
N THR A 130 -4.49 -2.31 9.42
CA THR A 130 -5.66 -3.18 9.54
C THR A 130 -5.87 -3.57 11.01
N VAL A 131 -6.97 -4.26 11.31
CA VAL A 131 -7.20 -4.80 12.67
C VAL A 131 -6.04 -5.70 13.13
N ASP A 132 -5.42 -6.42 12.20
CA ASP A 132 -4.45 -7.47 12.52
C ASP A 132 -2.99 -7.11 12.17
N ASN A 133 -2.78 -6.12 11.29
CA ASN A 133 -1.46 -5.85 10.72
C ASN A 133 -1.19 -4.35 10.52
N CYS A 134 0.07 -3.95 10.66
CA CYS A 134 0.62 -2.66 10.23
C CYS A 134 1.65 -2.92 9.12
N ILE A 135 1.52 -2.26 7.97
CA ILE A 135 2.53 -2.24 6.92
C ILE A 135 2.87 -0.79 6.59
N GLU A 136 4.14 -0.48 6.48
CA GLU A 136 4.61 0.81 5.99
C GLU A 136 5.17 0.63 4.59
N VAL A 137 4.74 1.47 3.65
CA VAL A 137 5.24 1.48 2.27
C VAL A 137 5.73 2.87 1.93
N ALA A 138 6.72 3.00 1.06
CA ALA A 138 7.24 4.29 0.63
C ALA A 138 6.80 4.61 -0.79
N VAL A 139 6.40 5.85 -1.04
CA VAL A 139 6.13 6.36 -2.38
C VAL A 139 7.47 6.58 -3.09
N VAL A 140 7.70 5.80 -4.13
CA VAL A 140 8.85 5.96 -5.03
C VAL A 140 8.55 7.09 -6.01
N PHE A 141 7.32 7.09 -6.53
CA PHE A 141 6.80 8.10 -7.45
C PHE A 141 5.27 8.13 -7.42
N THR A 142 4.71 9.33 -7.49
CA THR A 142 3.29 9.58 -7.76
C THR A 142 3.18 10.76 -8.72
N ASP A 143 2.28 10.67 -9.70
CA ASP A 143 1.85 11.85 -10.46
C ASP A 143 0.69 12.58 -9.78
N GLY A 144 0.08 11.96 -8.77
CA GLY A 144 -1.07 12.47 -8.05
C GLY A 144 -2.43 12.17 -8.68
N ASP A 145 -2.50 11.47 -9.80
CA ASP A 145 -3.76 11.35 -10.53
C ASP A 145 -3.95 9.99 -11.19
N THR A 146 -2.94 9.54 -11.94
CA THR A 146 -3.11 8.36 -12.78
C THR A 146 -2.47 7.11 -12.19
N CYS A 147 -1.39 7.26 -11.41
CA CYS A 147 -0.64 6.11 -10.93
C CYS A 147 0.36 6.43 -9.81
N HIS A 148 0.72 5.37 -9.08
CA HIS A 148 1.71 5.39 -8.01
C HIS A 148 2.65 4.19 -8.13
N VAL A 149 3.94 4.42 -7.89
CA VAL A 149 4.92 3.37 -7.66
C VAL A 149 5.29 3.42 -6.19
N VAL A 150 5.08 2.31 -5.47
CA VAL A 150 5.45 2.21 -4.06
C VAL A 150 6.44 1.10 -3.83
N TYR A 151 7.31 1.32 -2.87
CA TYR A 151 8.28 0.37 -2.34
C TYR A 151 7.73 -0.22 -1.05
N VAL A 152 7.79 -1.54 -0.94
CA VAL A 152 7.31 -2.27 0.22
C VAL A 152 8.52 -2.91 0.91
N PRO A 153 9.00 -2.34 2.03
CA PRO A 153 10.01 -3.01 2.84
C PRO A 153 9.42 -4.26 3.47
N ASN A 154 10.28 -5.24 3.73
CA ASN A 154 9.97 -6.36 4.59
C ASN A 154 8.72 -7.19 4.23
N VAL A 155 8.46 -7.40 2.95
CA VAL A 155 7.45 -8.35 2.49
C VAL A 155 7.81 -9.76 2.97
N SER A 156 6.96 -10.32 3.83
CA SER A 156 7.07 -11.70 4.31
C SER A 156 6.88 -12.69 3.16
N ASN A 157 7.91 -13.51 2.91
CA ASN A 157 7.80 -14.68 2.06
C ASN A 157 7.60 -15.93 2.92
N LYS A 158 6.34 -16.34 3.08
CA LYS A 158 5.96 -17.51 3.90
C LYS A 158 6.52 -18.84 3.38
N GLN A 159 6.95 -18.90 2.12
CA GLN A 159 7.50 -20.13 1.53
C GLN A 159 9.00 -20.30 1.83
N SER A 160 9.76 -19.21 1.97
CA SER A 160 11.19 -19.28 2.30
C SER A 160 11.54 -18.86 3.74
N ASN A 161 10.57 -18.36 4.52
CA ASN A 161 10.81 -17.69 5.80
C ASN A 161 11.79 -16.50 5.69
N GLU A 162 11.92 -15.95 4.48
CA GLU A 162 12.74 -14.77 4.22
C GLU A 162 11.86 -13.53 4.11
N THR A 163 12.47 -12.42 4.47
CA THR A 163 11.87 -11.10 4.35
C THR A 163 12.50 -10.43 3.13
N ILE A 164 11.71 -10.16 2.10
CA ILE A 164 12.18 -9.49 0.88
C ILE A 164 11.67 -8.05 0.85
N ASP A 165 12.36 -7.17 0.15
CA ASP A 165 11.77 -5.90 -0.26
C ASP A 165 10.99 -6.10 -1.57
N GLY A 166 9.99 -5.27 -1.85
CA GLY A 166 9.18 -5.35 -3.05
C GLY A 166 8.83 -3.98 -3.66
N TYR A 167 8.29 -4.00 -4.87
CA TYR A 167 7.67 -2.83 -5.50
C TYR A 167 6.26 -3.17 -5.95
N GLN A 168 5.42 -2.15 -6.00
CA GLN A 168 4.04 -2.21 -6.48
C GLN A 168 3.79 -1.06 -7.45
N LEU A 169 3.05 -1.34 -8.53
CA LEU A 169 2.52 -0.36 -9.46
C LEU A 169 1.00 -0.30 -9.31
N TRP A 170 0.51 0.85 -8.85
CA TRP A 170 -0.90 1.14 -8.71
C TRP A 170 -1.37 2.08 -9.81
N VAL A 171 -2.52 1.78 -10.41
CA VAL A 171 -3.07 2.56 -11.52
C VAL A 171 -4.54 2.86 -11.28
N HIS A 172 -4.92 4.10 -11.58
CA HIS A 172 -6.27 4.59 -11.50
C HIS A 172 -7.21 3.89 -12.50
N GLU A 173 -8.48 3.69 -12.12
CA GLU A 173 -9.46 2.94 -12.91
C GLU A 173 -9.62 3.42 -14.36
N ASN A 174 -9.56 4.73 -14.58
CA ASN A 174 -9.74 5.33 -15.91
C ASN A 174 -8.49 5.25 -16.80
N HIS A 175 -7.37 4.78 -16.24
CA HIS A 175 -6.08 4.72 -16.93
C HIS A 175 -5.52 3.29 -17.02
N ARG A 176 -6.25 2.27 -16.55
CA ARG A 176 -5.80 0.86 -16.56
C ARG A 176 -5.33 0.34 -17.92
N GLN A 177 -5.96 0.80 -19.02
CA GLN A 177 -5.62 0.37 -20.38
C GLN A 177 -4.68 1.33 -21.11
N LYS A 178 -4.52 2.55 -20.59
CA LYS A 178 -3.65 3.56 -21.18
C LYS A 178 -2.33 3.42 -20.46
N HIS A 179 -1.38 2.67 -21.04
CA HIS A 179 0.01 2.57 -20.56
C HIS A 179 0.41 3.86 -19.86
N THR A 180 0.35 3.89 -18.52
CA THR A 180 0.58 5.10 -17.73
C THR A 180 2.09 5.31 -17.75
N VAL A 181 2.54 5.95 -18.84
CA VAL A 181 3.92 5.91 -19.32
C VAL A 181 4.92 6.28 -18.21
N PRO A 182 4.67 7.31 -17.37
CA PRO A 182 5.62 7.67 -16.31
C PRO A 182 5.79 6.56 -15.26
N CYS A 183 4.71 6.07 -14.64
CA CYS A 183 4.84 5.07 -13.57
C CYS A 183 5.28 3.71 -14.10
N THR A 184 4.85 3.31 -15.30
CA THR A 184 5.31 2.05 -15.91
C THR A 184 6.81 2.11 -16.18
N PHE A 185 7.32 3.23 -16.71
CA PHE A 185 8.75 3.41 -16.90
C PHE A 185 9.52 3.37 -15.57
N ILE A 186 9.06 4.13 -14.58
CA ILE A 186 9.70 4.21 -13.26
C ILE A 186 9.71 2.85 -12.56
N PHE A 187 8.58 2.13 -12.58
CA PHE A 187 8.49 0.79 -12.04
C PHE A 187 9.49 -0.14 -12.73
N ASN A 188 9.54 -0.14 -14.07
CA ASN A 188 10.48 -0.99 -14.81
C ASN A 188 11.94 -0.66 -14.51
N VAL A 189 12.30 0.63 -14.35
CA VAL A 189 13.66 1.06 -13.99
C VAL A 189 14.07 0.49 -12.63
N PHE A 190 13.20 0.54 -11.62
CA PHE A 190 13.54 0.06 -10.27
C PHE A 190 13.34 -1.44 -10.05
N THR A 191 12.80 -2.15 -11.05
CA THR A 191 12.51 -3.59 -10.97
C THR A 191 13.27 -4.46 -11.99
N GLN A 192 14.23 -3.91 -12.73
CA GLN A 192 14.93 -4.59 -13.84
C GLN A 192 15.47 -6.00 -13.54
N SER A 193 15.85 -6.30 -12.30
CA SER A 193 16.41 -7.60 -11.89
C SER A 193 15.45 -8.46 -11.07
N ARG A 194 14.14 -8.17 -11.13
CA ARG A 194 13.12 -8.80 -10.28
C ARG A 194 12.07 -9.50 -11.13
N ASN A 195 11.53 -10.59 -10.61
CA ASN A 195 10.33 -11.19 -11.18
C ASN A 195 9.15 -10.22 -11.01
N ILE A 196 8.39 -10.03 -12.09
CA ILE A 196 7.21 -9.17 -12.11
C ILE A 196 5.98 -10.08 -12.25
N TYR A 197 5.03 -9.88 -11.34
CA TYR A 197 3.75 -10.56 -11.34
C TYR A 197 2.68 -9.61 -11.85
N GLU A 198 1.87 -10.07 -12.81
CA GLU A 198 0.61 -9.41 -13.16
C GLU A 198 -0.40 -9.73 -12.05
N ILE A 199 -0.82 -8.70 -11.31
CA ILE A 199 -1.72 -8.84 -10.16
C ILE A 199 -3.16 -8.57 -10.57
N TYR A 200 -3.39 -7.55 -11.40
CA TYR A 200 -4.70 -7.22 -11.93
C TYR A 200 -4.72 -7.34 -13.45
N ASN A 201 -5.66 -8.11 -13.97
CA ASN A 201 -5.96 -8.25 -15.39
C ASN A 201 -7.47 -8.17 -15.59
N ALA A 202 -7.95 -7.27 -16.45
CA ALA A 202 -9.38 -7.01 -16.62
C ALA A 202 -10.16 -8.23 -17.17
N ASP A 203 -9.51 -9.10 -17.93
CA ASP A 203 -10.12 -10.31 -18.49
C ASP A 203 -10.25 -11.44 -17.46
N GLN A 204 -9.45 -11.38 -16.39
CA GLN A 204 -9.41 -12.40 -15.34
C GLN A 204 -10.07 -11.95 -14.03
N CYS A 205 -10.08 -10.64 -13.78
CA CYS A 205 -10.57 -10.04 -12.55
C CYS A 205 -11.97 -9.47 -12.72
N TRP A 206 -12.96 -10.32 -12.47
CA TRP A 206 -14.37 -9.95 -12.36
C TRP A 206 -14.74 -9.79 -10.87
N TYR A 207 -15.43 -8.70 -10.55
CA TYR A 207 -15.96 -8.38 -9.22
C TYR A 207 -17.48 -8.52 -9.22
#